data_AF-A0A6S6QMN4-F1
#
_entry.id   AF-A0A6S6QMN4-F1
#
_cell.length_a   1.000
_cell.length_b   1.000
_cell.length_c   1.000
_cell.angle_alpha   90.00
_cell.angle_beta   90.00
_cell.angle_gamma   90.00
#
_symmetry.space_group_name_H-M   'P 1'
#
loop_
_entity.id
_entity.type
_entity.pdbx_description
1 polymer ?
#
loop_
_entity_poly.entity_id
_entity_poly.type
_entity_poly.pdbx_seq_one_letter_code
_entity_poly.pdbx_strand_id
1 'polypeptide(L)'
;MNVTFLNEYINLVVLGICLCLGYVIKNSLDFISNKYIPLIMLVIGTLINILVNISNFSATVVLGGMISGLASTGMYEALRSFIKGKEKEE
;
A
#
# COMPACT_ATOMS: atom_id res chain seq x y z
N MET A 1 10.75 -21.83 -2.37
CA MET A 1 10.40 -20.94 -3.50
C MET A 1 11.11 -19.61 -3.27
N ASN A 2 11.87 -19.12 -4.25
CA ASN A 2 12.70 -17.92 -4.10
C ASN A 2 11.82 -16.66 -4.03
N VAL A 3 12.08 -15.77 -3.07
CA VAL A 3 11.38 -14.48 -2.89
C VAL A 3 11.56 -13.52 -4.08
N THR A 4 12.43 -13.87 -5.02
CA THR A 4 12.72 -13.13 -6.25
C THR A 4 11.49 -12.85 -7.10
N PHE A 5 10.54 -13.80 -7.19
CA PHE A 5 9.28 -13.57 -7.92
C PHE A 5 8.45 -12.46 -7.27
N LEU A 6 8.43 -12.40 -5.95
CA LEU A 6 7.65 -11.38 -5.24
C LEU A 6 8.23 -9.98 -5.43
N ASN A 7 9.55 -9.86 -5.65
CA ASN A 7 10.20 -8.58 -5.95
C ASN A 7 9.84 -8.04 -7.35
N GLU A 8 9.39 -8.91 -8.26
CA GLU A 8 8.90 -8.52 -9.60
C GLU A 8 7.48 -7.93 -9.55
N TYR A 9 6.68 -8.31 -8.55
CA TYR A 9 5.30 -7.83 -8.38
C TYR A 9 5.16 -6.80 -7.26
N ILE A 10 6.01 -6.83 -6.23
CA ILE A 10 6.01 -5.85 -5.15
C ILE A 10 7.01 -4.78 -5.50
N ASN A 11 6.49 -3.65 -5.99
CA ASN A 11 7.31 -2.46 -6.13
C ASN A 11 7.41 -1.78 -4.75
N LEU A 12 8.52 -2.05 -4.04
CA LEU A 12 8.80 -1.49 -2.71
C LEU A 12 8.68 0.03 -2.66
N VAL A 13 9.00 0.72 -3.76
CA VAL A 13 8.85 2.17 -3.87
C VAL A 13 7.37 2.56 -3.84
N VAL A 14 6.53 1.87 -4.60
CA VAL A 14 5.07 2.11 -4.62
C VAL A 14 4.44 1.74 -3.29
N LEU A 15 4.83 0.61 -2.69
CA LEU A 15 4.40 0.18 -1.36
C LEU A 15 4.69 1.28 -0.32
N GLY A 16 5.91 1.83 -0.31
CA GLY A 16 6.32 2.88 0.62
C GLY A 16 5.54 4.18 0.42
N ILE A 17 5.38 4.64 -0.82
CA ILE A 17 4.61 5.85 -1.14
C ILE A 17 3.14 5.67 -0.74
N CYS A 18 2.53 4.52 -1.03
CA CYS A 18 1.16 4.22 -0.63
C CYS A 18 1.02 4.18 0.89
N LEU A 19 1.99 3.62 1.61
CA LEU A 19 1.97 3.61 3.07
C LEU A 19 1.95 5.03 3.65
N CYS A 20 2.81 5.91 3.15
CA CYS A 20 2.83 7.32 3.56
C CYS A 20 1.53 8.04 3.22
N LEU A 21 1.00 7.87 2.01
CA LEU A 21 -0.27 8.48 1.60
C LEU A 21 -1.45 7.95 2.43
N GLY A 22 -1.51 6.65 2.66
CA GLY A 22 -2.53 6.01 3.50
C GLY A 22 -2.49 6.50 4.94
N TYR A 23 -1.29 6.69 5.50
CA TYR A 23 -1.09 7.31 6.81
C TYR A 23 -1.62 8.75 6.84
N VAL A 24 -1.24 9.59 5.86
CA VAL A 24 -1.66 10.99 5.79
C VAL A 24 -3.17 11.12 5.61
N ILE A 25 -3.78 10.28 4.76
CA ILE A 25 -5.24 10.23 4.56
C ILE A 25 -5.92 9.84 5.86
N LYS A 26 -5.49 8.78 6.54
CA LYS A 26 -6.08 8.35 7.81
C LYS A 26 -5.95 9.42 8.90
N ASN A 27 -4.80 10.07 8.99
CA ASN A 27 -4.52 11.06 10.03
C ASN A 27 -5.18 12.42 9.76
N SER A 28 -5.35 12.80 8.49
CA SER A 28 -5.96 14.09 8.10
C SER A 28 -7.47 14.00 7.85
N LEU A 29 -7.99 12.83 7.49
CA LEU A 29 -9.39 12.61 7.14
C LEU A 29 -10.02 11.59 8.09
N ASP A 30 -10.24 11.99 9.35
CA ASP A 30 -10.95 11.20 10.37
C ASP A 30 -12.41 10.90 9.98
N PHE A 31 -12.93 11.61 8.98
CA PHE A 31 -14.29 11.46 8.45
C PHE A 31 -14.47 10.29 7.48
N ILE A 32 -13.39 9.69 6.97
CA ILE A 32 -13.45 8.56 6.04
C ILE A 32 -13.42 7.25 6.81
N SER A 33 -14.48 6.46 6.66
CA SER A 33 -14.52 5.08 7.20
C SER A 33 -13.34 4.26 6.67
N ASN A 34 -12.68 3.52 7.55
CA ASN A 34 -11.52 2.65 7.23
C ASN A 34 -11.71 1.74 6.01
N LYS A 35 -12.96 1.39 5.68
CA LYS A 35 -13.33 0.58 4.53
C LYS A 35 -12.90 1.19 3.18
N TYR A 36 -12.84 2.52 3.06
CA TYR A 36 -12.53 3.18 1.79
C TYR A 36 -11.03 3.41 1.57
N ILE A 37 -10.23 3.36 2.64
CA ILE A 37 -8.78 3.53 2.58
C ILE A 37 -8.10 2.51 1.65
N PRO A 38 -8.35 1.19 1.75
CA PRO A 38 -7.76 0.22 0.82
C PRO A 38 -8.21 0.42 -0.63
N LEU A 39 -9.43 0.90 -0.86
CA LEU A 39 -9.92 1.18 -2.22
C LEU A 39 -9.19 2.39 -2.83
N ILE A 40 -9.02 3.46 -2.06
CA ILE A 40 -8.28 4.66 -2.48
C ILE A 40 -6.80 4.31 -2.71
N MET A 41 -6.19 3.54 -1.80
CA MET A 41 -4.81 3.08 -1.92
C MET A 41 -4.59 2.15 -3.12
N LEU A 42 -5.55 1.30 -3.47
CA LEU A 42 -5.49 0.48 -4.67
C LEU A 42 -5.44 1.36 -5.92
N VAL A 43 -6.34 2.34 -6.03
CA VAL A 43 -6.41 3.23 -7.19
C VAL A 43 -5.14 4.08 -7.31
N ILE A 44 -4.69 4.67 -6.20
CA ILE A 44 -3.48 5.48 -6.14
C ILE A 44 -2.22 4.65 -6.45
N GLY A 45 -2.06 3.47 -5.83
CA GLY A 45 -0.90 2.61 -6.07
C GLY A 45 -0.81 2.10 -7.50
N THR A 46 -1.96 1.84 -8.13
CA THR A 46 -2.04 1.46 -9.54
C THR A 46 -1.65 2.64 -10.45
N LEU A 47 -2.20 3.82 -10.21
CA LEU A 47 -1.87 5.05 -10.96
C LEU A 47 -0.38 5.39 -10.86
N ILE A 48 0.18 5.37 -9.65
CA ILE A 48 1.59 5.66 -9.42
C ILE A 48 2.47 4.63 -10.14
N ASN A 49 2.16 3.34 -10.04
CA ASN A 49 2.99 2.32 -10.68
C ASN A 49 2.93 2.39 -12.21
N ILE A 50 1.77 2.74 -12.78
CA ILE A 50 1.60 3.01 -14.21
C ILE A 50 2.42 4.23 -14.63
N LEU A 51 2.37 5.34 -13.86
CA LEU A 51 3.13 6.56 -14.17
C LEU A 51 4.64 6.32 -14.12
N VAL A 52 5.13 5.57 -13.13
CA VAL A 52 6.56 5.24 -12.99
C VAL A 52 7.04 4.33 -14.13
N ASN A 53 6.16 3.48 -14.66
CA ASN A 53 6.48 2.52 -15.73
C ASN A 53 5.79 2.88 -17.05
N ILE A 54 5.64 4.17 -17.36
CA ILE A 54 4.87 4.63 -18.53
C ILE A 54 5.44 4.13 -19.87
N SER A 55 6.75 3.83 -19.92
CA SER A 55 7.42 3.26 -21.09
C SER A 55 7.18 1.76 -21.29
N ASN A 56 6.69 1.03 -20.29
CA ASN A 56 6.43 -0.42 -20.34
C ASN A 56 5.06 -0.75 -19.74
N PHE A 57 4.00 -0.33 -20.43
CA PHE A 57 2.64 -0.62 -20.01
C PHE A 57 2.33 -2.12 -20.17
N SER A 58 2.34 -2.86 -19.07
CA SER A 58 2.07 -4.30 -19.02
C SER A 58 1.07 -4.63 -17.92
N ALA A 59 0.31 -5.71 -18.10
CA ALA A 59 -0.60 -6.23 -17.07
C ALA A 59 0.15 -6.51 -15.76
N THR A 60 1.42 -6.92 -15.83
CA THR A 60 2.30 -7.13 -14.66
C THR A 60 2.52 -5.85 -13.86
N VAL A 61 2.66 -4.70 -14.52
CA VAL A 61 2.83 -3.39 -13.87
C VAL A 61 1.54 -2.98 -13.16
N VAL A 62 0.39 -3.14 -13.82
CA VAL A 62 -0.90 -2.85 -13.19
C VAL A 62 -1.10 -3.73 -11.96
N LEU A 63 -0.87 -5.05 -12.11
CA LEU A 63 -1.01 -6.02 -11.03
C LEU A 63 -0.05 -5.73 -9.88
N GLY A 64 1.19 -5.35 -10.19
CA GLY A 64 2.19 -4.99 -9.18
C GLY A 64 1.83 -3.71 -8.42
N GLY A 65 1.23 -2.73 -9.09
CA GLY A 65 0.71 -1.51 -8.46
C GLY A 65 -0.46 -1.79 -7.53
N MET A 66 -1.38 -2.66 -7.96
CA MET A 66 -2.53 -3.10 -7.16
C MET A 66 -2.09 -3.88 -5.92
N ILE A 67 -1.21 -4.88 -6.09
CA ILE A 67 -0.69 -5.69 -4.98
C ILE A 67 0.09 -4.82 -3.99
N SER A 68 0.96 -3.94 -4.48
CA SER A 68 1.73 -3.03 -3.63
C SER A 68 0.84 -2.02 -2.90
N GLY A 69 -0.18 -1.47 -3.57
CA GLY A 69 -1.15 -0.56 -2.95
C GLY A 69 -1.94 -1.23 -1.82
N LEU A 70 -2.47 -2.44 -2.06
CA LEU A 70 -3.19 -3.22 -1.06
C LEU A 70 -2.29 -3.69 0.08
N ALA A 71 -1.09 -4.16 -0.23
CA ALA A 71 -0.10 -4.59 0.76
C ALA A 71 0.25 -3.44 1.73
N SER A 72 0.27 -2.19 1.27
CA SER A 72 0.51 -1.03 2.15
C SER A 72 -0.57 -0.89 3.23
N THR A 73 -1.83 -1.19 2.92
CA THR A 73 -2.92 -1.13 3.90
C THR A 73 -2.88 -2.27 4.90
N GLY A 74 -2.56 -3.49 4.46
CA GLY A 74 -2.36 -4.62 5.37
C GLY A 74 -1.17 -4.40 6.32
N MET A 75 -0.07 -3.85 5.80
CA MET A 75 1.09 -3.47 6.60
C MET A 75 0.76 -2.33 7.57
N TYR A 76 -0.01 -1.33 7.15
CA TYR A 76 -0.47 -0.25 8.02
C TYR A 76 -1.34 -0.75 9.18
N GLU A 77 -2.28 -1.67 8.93
CA GLU A 77 -3.12 -2.26 9.98
C GLU A 77 -2.32 -3.14 10.93
N ALA A 78 -1.36 -3.92 10.41
CA ALA A 78 -0.42 -4.68 11.22
C ALA A 78 0.39 -3.74 12.12
N LEU A 79 1.06 -2.72 11.55
CA LEU A 79 1.84 -1.72 12.30
C LEU A 79 1.01 -1.02 13.38
N ARG A 80 -0.21 -0.60 13.05
CA ARG A 80 -1.13 0.03 14.02
C ARG A 80 -1.52 -0.92 15.15
N SER A 81 -1.76 -2.19 14.83
CA SER A 81 -2.09 -3.22 15.84
C SER A 81 -0.90 -3.53 16.73
N PHE A 82 0.32 -3.57 16.18
CA PHE A 82 1.56 -3.71 16.95
C PHE A 82 1.79 -2.53 17.91
N ILE A 83 1.60 -1.29 17.44
CA ILE A 83 1.76 -0.08 18.27
C ILE A 83 0.71 -0.05 19.39
N LYS A 84 -0.57 -0.30 19.09
CA LYS A 84 -1.64 -0.37 20.10
C LYS A 84 -1.50 -1.56 21.06
N GLY A 85 -0.94 -2.68 20.60
CA GLY A 85 -0.69 -3.85 21.44
C GLY A 85 0.30 -3.56 22.55
N LYS A 86 1.25 -2.64 22.33
CA LYS A 86 2.25 -2.24 23.33
C LYS A 86 1.69 -1.37 24.47
N GLU A 87 0.59 -0.65 24.26
CA GLU A 87 -0.03 0.19 25.30
C GLU A 87 -0.82 -0.60 26.35
N LYS A 88 -1.04 -1.91 26.16
CA LYS A 88 -1.79 -2.75 27.12
C LYS A 88 -0.93 -3.59 28.05
N GLU A 89 0.39 -3.52 27.93
CA GLU A 89 1.34 -4.26 28.76
C GLU A 89 2.08 -3.37 29.79
N GLU A 90 1.72 -2.08 29.92
CA GLU A 90 2.16 -1.20 31.01
C GLU A 90 1.05 -0.93 32.03
#